data_AF-A0A838Q3X7-F1
#
_entry.id   AF-A0A838Q3X7-F1
#
_cell.length_a   1.000
_cell.length_b   1.000
_cell.length_c   1.000
_cell.angle_alpha   90.00
_cell.angle_beta   90.00
_cell.angle_gamma   90.00
#
_symmetry.space_group_name_H-M   'P 1'
#
loop_
_entity.id
_entity.type
_entity.pdbx_description
1 polymer ?
#
loop_
_entity_poly.entity_id
_entity_poly.type
_entity_poly.pdbx_seq_one_letter_code
_entity_poly.pdbx_strand_id
1 'polypeptide(L)'
;MNSLSRQVADMTDAQLLIAYVRLYDLLSATERAKLREEQSRWLKERSKVARKGVESEGGSLAPLEANNAEVTYTEKRLGELRARLKTAEKKKKTAEE
;
A
#
# COMPACT_ATOMS: atom_id res chain seq x y z
N MET A 1 20.77 12.18 -5.07
CA MET A 1 20.57 10.77 -4.67
C MET A 1 19.20 10.50 -4.03
N ASN A 2 18.62 11.41 -3.24
CA ASN A 2 17.31 11.18 -2.58
C ASN A 2 16.08 11.32 -3.51
N SER A 3 16.24 11.83 -4.73
CA SER A 3 15.13 12.00 -5.70
C SER A 3 14.64 10.67 -6.28
N LEU A 4 15.54 9.73 -6.54
CA LEU A 4 15.18 8.43 -7.10
C LEU A 4 14.41 7.58 -6.10
N SER A 5 14.86 7.51 -4.84
CA SER A 5 14.15 6.77 -3.78
C SER A 5 12.76 7.37 -3.52
N ARG A 6 12.62 8.69 -3.63
CA ARG A 6 11.31 9.35 -3.57
C ARG A 6 10.40 8.98 -4.74
N GLN A 7 10.92 9.00 -5.97
CA GLN A 7 10.14 8.61 -7.16
C GLN A 7 9.64 7.17 -7.06
N VAL A 8 10.48 6.24 -6.57
CA VAL A 8 10.07 4.85 -6.34
C VAL A 8 8.95 4.78 -5.30
N ALA A 9 9.05 5.52 -4.19
CA ALA A 9 7.97 5.60 -3.19
C ALA A 9 6.65 6.11 -3.80
N ASP A 10 6.71 7.18 -4.60
CA ASP A 10 5.53 7.76 -5.25
C ASP A 10 4.88 6.78 -6.25
N MET A 11 5.69 6.07 -7.04
CA MET A 11 5.20 5.03 -7.97
C MET A 11 4.53 3.87 -7.23
N THR A 12 5.13 3.41 -6.14
CA THR A 12 4.56 2.32 -5.32
C THR A 12 3.24 2.74 -4.67
N ASP A 13 3.13 4.00 -4.22
CA ASP A 13 1.88 4.57 -3.70
C ASP A 13 0.78 4.65 -4.74
N ALA A 14 1.12 5.06 -5.97
CA ALA A 14 0.17 5.06 -7.08
C ALA A 14 -0.34 3.65 -7.39
N GLN A 15 0.55 2.65 -7.41
CA GLN A 15 0.16 1.26 -7.61
C GLN A 15 -0.75 0.73 -6.49
N LEU A 16 -0.48 1.12 -5.23
CA LEU A 16 -1.32 0.79 -4.09
C LEU A 16 -2.73 1.36 -4.24
N LEU A 17 -2.84 2.64 -4.62
CA LEU A 17 -4.12 3.30 -4.85
C LEU A 17 -4.93 2.61 -5.96
N ILE A 18 -4.28 2.29 -7.09
CA ILE A 18 -4.94 1.60 -8.20
C ILE A 18 -5.48 0.24 -7.75
N ALA A 19 -4.69 -0.55 -7.01
CA ALA A 19 -5.14 -1.85 -6.50
C ALA A 19 -6.30 -1.70 -5.51
N TYR A 20 -6.25 -0.70 -4.64
CA TYR A 20 -7.31 -0.39 -3.69
C TYR A 20 -8.64 -0.06 -4.38
N VAL A 21 -8.63 0.87 -5.34
CA VAL A 21 -9.85 1.31 -6.05
C VAL A 21 -10.45 0.15 -6.84
N ARG A 22 -9.63 -0.60 -7.59
CA ARG A 22 -10.11 -1.77 -8.35
C ARG A 22 -10.73 -2.84 -7.45
N LEU A 23 -10.11 -3.11 -6.31
CA LEU A 23 -10.68 -4.05 -5.34
C LEU A 23 -11.99 -3.50 -4.77
N TYR A 24 -12.02 -2.23 -4.37
CA TYR A 24 -13.20 -1.58 -3.81
C TYR A 24 -14.41 -1.70 -4.74
N ASP A 25 -14.24 -1.49 -6.04
CA ASP A 25 -15.33 -1.56 -7.02
C ASP A 25 -15.95 -2.96 -7.12
N LEU A 26 -15.18 -4.02 -6.91
CA LEU A 26 -15.65 -5.40 -6.99
C LEU A 26 -16.29 -5.92 -5.69
N LEU A 27 -16.16 -5.19 -4.59
CA LEU A 27 -16.65 -5.63 -3.27
C LEU A 27 -18.10 -5.18 -3.01
N SER A 28 -18.80 -5.94 -2.17
CA SER A 28 -20.10 -5.53 -1.61
C SER A 28 -19.96 -4.31 -0.68
N ALA A 29 -21.08 -3.64 -0.37
CA ALA A 29 -21.07 -2.48 0.54
C ALA A 29 -20.43 -2.79 1.92
N THR A 30 -20.72 -3.96 2.48
CA THR A 30 -20.15 -4.41 3.76
C THR A 30 -18.65 -4.66 3.66
N GLU A 31 -18.18 -5.30 2.59
CA GLU A 31 -16.76 -5.55 2.38
C GLU A 31 -15.98 -4.26 2.06
N ARG A 32 -16.59 -3.33 1.33
CA ARG A 32 -16.06 -1.97 1.09
C ARG A 32 -15.84 -1.21 2.39
N ALA A 33 -16.78 -1.28 3.33
CA ALA A 33 -16.64 -0.66 4.65
C ALA A 33 -15.45 -1.24 5.43
N LYS A 34 -15.33 -2.58 5.47
CA LYS A 34 -14.20 -3.28 6.10
C LYS A 34 -12.86 -2.89 5.45
N LEU A 35 -12.79 -2.91 4.12
CA LEU A 35 -11.59 -2.53 3.38
C LEU A 35 -11.18 -1.08 3.67
N ARG A 36 -12.14 -0.15 3.77
CA ARG A 36 -11.87 1.25 4.13
C ARG A 36 -11.30 1.37 5.54
N GLU A 37 -11.86 0.65 6.51
CA GLU A 37 -11.38 0.65 7.89
C GLU A 37 -9.97 0.07 8.01
N GLU A 38 -9.72 -1.08 7.38
CA GLU A 38 -8.39 -1.69 7.29
C GLU A 38 -7.37 -0.74 6.68
N GLN A 39 -7.70 -0.12 5.54
CA GLN A 39 -6.81 0.80 4.86
C GLN A 39 -6.54 2.06 5.70
N SER A 40 -7.55 2.58 6.40
CA SER A 40 -7.40 3.73 7.30
C SER A 40 -6.48 3.41 8.48
N ARG A 41 -6.62 2.20 9.07
CA ARG A 41 -5.71 1.73 10.13
C ARG A 41 -4.29 1.56 9.61
N TRP A 42 -4.13 0.95 8.44
CA TRP A 42 -2.84 0.75 7.81
C TRP A 42 -2.12 2.08 7.51
N LEU A 43 -2.83 3.10 7.00
CA LEU A 43 -2.26 4.43 6.74
C LEU A 43 -1.75 5.10 8.03
N LYS A 44 -2.45 4.93 9.16
CA LYS A 44 -1.99 5.42 10.47
C LYS A 44 -0.69 4.74 10.90
N GLU A 45 -0.57 3.43 10.69
CA GLU A 45 0.64 2.67 11.03
C GLU A 45 1.81 2.98 10.09
N ARG A 46 1.56 3.17 8.79
CA ARG A 46 2.60 3.53 7.80
C ARG A 46 3.42 4.74 8.26
N SER A 47 2.74 5.78 8.75
CA SER A 47 3.40 7.00 9.24
C SER A 47 4.37 6.75 10.41
N LYS A 48 4.14 5.69 11.19
CA LYS A 48 5.01 5.29 12.30
C LYS A 48 6.20 4.46 11.83
N VAL A 49 6.02 3.64 10.78
CA VAL A 49 7.08 2.81 10.19
C VAL A 49 8.19 3.70 9.62
N ALA A 50 7.82 4.77 8.91
CA ALA A 50 8.78 5.74 8.36
C ALA A 50 9.70 6.34 9.43
N ARG A 51 9.13 6.64 10.61
CA ARG A 51 9.88 7.23 11.73
C ARG A 51 10.77 6.22 12.46
N LYS A 52 10.34 4.95 12.53
CA LYS A 52 11.08 3.86 13.20
C LYS A 52 12.16 3.24 12.32
N GLY A 53 12.03 3.38 11.00
CA GLY A 53 12.98 2.83 10.04
C GLY A 53 14.26 3.65 9.86
N VAL A 54 14.38 4.80 10.54
CA VAL A 54 15.58 5.63 10.54
C VAL A 54 16.46 5.23 11.71
N GLU A 55 17.63 4.67 11.41
CA GLU A 55 18.65 4.31 12.40
C GLU A 55 19.78 5.35 12.41
N SER A 56 19.99 6.02 11.28
CA SER A 56 20.99 7.08 11.13
C SER A 56 20.58 8.37 11.86
N GLU A 57 21.46 8.90 12.72
CA GLU A 57 21.21 10.15 13.47
C GLU A 57 21.30 11.44 12.62
N GLY A 58 21.55 11.34 11.30
CA GLY A 58 21.55 12.51 10.40
C GLY A 58 22.14 12.29 9.01
N GLY A 59 22.27 13.38 8.25
CA GLY A 59 22.82 13.38 6.89
C GLY A 59 21.86 12.88 5.82
N SER A 60 22.39 12.53 4.64
CA SER A 60 21.60 12.04 3.51
C SER A 60 21.06 10.61 3.67
N LEU A 61 21.54 9.87 4.68
CA LEU A 61 21.15 8.47 4.95
C LEU A 61 19.78 8.38 5.63
N ALA A 62 19.48 9.25 6.61
CA ALA A 62 18.20 9.20 7.33
C ALA A 62 16.97 9.34 6.41
N PRO A 63 16.92 10.26 5.43
CA PRO A 63 15.81 10.31 4.46
C PRO A 63 15.73 9.07 3.54
N LEU A 64 16.86 8.45 3.23
CA LEU A 64 16.91 7.24 2.40
C LEU A 64 16.34 6.03 3.15
N GLU A 65 16.73 5.86 4.42
CA GLU A 65 16.22 4.81 5.30
C GLU A 65 14.71 4.93 5.54
N ALA A 66 14.23 6.14 5.83
CA ALA A 66 12.80 6.42 5.96
C ALA A 66 12.03 6.03 4.68
N ASN A 67 12.50 6.47 3.51
CA ASN A 67 11.87 6.16 2.24
C ASN A 67 11.88 4.65 1.94
N ASN A 68 12.98 3.95 2.20
CA ASN A 68 13.07 2.51 2.01
C ASN A 68 12.12 1.73 2.93
N ALA A 69 12.01 2.15 4.19
CA ALA A 69 11.06 1.54 5.14
C ALA A 69 9.60 1.75 4.69
N GLU A 70 9.26 2.96 4.21
CA GLU A 70 7.94 3.23 3.64
C GLU A 70 7.67 2.39 2.39
N VAL A 71 8.61 2.31 1.44
CA VAL A 71 8.48 1.51 0.22
C VAL A 71 8.22 0.06 0.58
N THR A 72 9.06 -0.54 1.43
CA THR A 72 8.93 -1.95 1.84
C THR A 72 7.56 -2.22 2.50
N TYR A 73 7.10 -1.31 3.35
CA TYR A 73 5.79 -1.45 4.01
C TYR A 73 4.63 -1.33 3.01
N THR A 74 4.76 -0.44 2.02
CA THR A 74 3.78 -0.21 0.95
C THR A 74 3.71 -1.39 -0.02
N GLU A 75 4.85 -1.97 -0.40
CA GLU A 75 4.92 -3.15 -1.26
C GLU A 75 4.22 -4.36 -0.65
N LYS A 76 4.41 -4.60 0.66
CA LYS A 76 3.70 -5.67 1.39
C LYS A 76 2.19 -5.50 1.28
N ARG A 77 1.68 -4.29 1.56
CA ARG A 77 0.25 -3.99 1.45
C ARG A 77 -0.27 -4.11 0.02
N LEU A 78 0.51 -3.66 -0.96
CA LEU A 78 0.18 -3.79 -2.38
C LEU A 78 0.04 -5.27 -2.77
N GLY A 79 0.94 -6.14 -2.29
CA GLY A 79 0.85 -7.59 -2.48
C GLY A 79 -0.45 -8.18 -1.93
N GLU A 80 -0.85 -7.79 -0.72
CA GLU A 80 -2.12 -8.20 -0.10
C GLU A 80 -3.33 -7.77 -0.95
N LEU A 81 -3.38 -6.50 -1.37
CA LEU A 81 -4.48 -5.98 -2.16
C LEU A 81 -4.57 -6.65 -3.54
N ARG A 82 -3.43 -6.92 -4.20
CA ARG A 82 -3.39 -7.65 -5.48
C ARG A 82 -3.89 -9.09 -5.33
N ALA A 83 -3.53 -9.79 -4.26
CA ALA A 83 -4.02 -11.14 -4.00
C ALA A 83 -5.55 -11.18 -3.79
N ARG A 84 -6.07 -10.21 -3.02
CA ARG A 84 -7.52 -10.03 -2.81
C ARG A 84 -8.24 -9.66 -4.11
N LEU A 85 -7.68 -8.76 -4.91
CA LEU A 85 -8.22 -8.35 -6.20
C LEU A 85 -8.37 -9.56 -7.13
N LYS A 86 -7.31 -10.37 -7.30
CA LYS A 86 -7.36 -11.59 -8.10
C LYS A 86 -8.45 -12.56 -7.64
N THR A 87 -8.70 -12.63 -6.34
CA THR A 87 -9.77 -13.47 -5.78
C THR A 87 -11.15 -12.90 -6.09
N ALA A 88 -11.33 -11.58 -5.97
CA ALA A 88 -12.59 -10.90 -6.29
C ALA A 88 -12.94 -10.99 -7.78
N GLU A 89 -11.95 -10.81 -8.66
CA GLU A 89 -12.11 -10.94 -10.12
C GLU A 89 -12.57 -12.36 -10.50
N LYS A 90 -11.99 -13.40 -9.89
CA LYS A 90 -12.42 -14.78 -10.11
C LYS A 90 -13.87 -15.01 -9.67
N LYS A 91 -14.24 -14.51 -8.49
CA LYS A 91 -15.62 -14.64 -7.97
C LYS A 91 -16.64 -13.97 -8.90
N LYS A 92 -16.32 -12.79 -9.42
CA LYS A 92 -17.19 -12.08 -10.37
C LYS A 92 -17.38 -12.87 -11.67
N LYS A 93 -16.30 -13.42 -12.23
CA LYS A 93 -16.37 -14.21 -13.46
C LYS A 93 -17.28 -15.45 -13.32
N THR A 94 -17.20 -16.18 -12.21
CA THR A 94 -18.06 -17.36 -11.95
C THR A 94 -19.52 -17.00 -11.69
N ALA A 95 -19.84 -15.75 -11.35
CA ALA A 95 -21.22 -15.32 -11.13
C ALA A 95 -21.91 -14.84 -12.43
N GLU A 96 -21.16 -14.65 -13.51
CA GLU A 96 -21.64 -14.19 -14.82
C GLU A 96 -21.79 -15.35 -15.84
N GLU A 97 -21.37 -16.58 -15.48
CA GLU A 97 -21.52 -17.84 -16.24
C GLU A 97 -22.70 -18.66 -15.73
#